data_AF-A0A7W1KIV0-F1
#
_entry.id   AF-A0A7W1KIV0-F1
#
_cell.length_a   1.000
_cell.length_b   1.000
_cell.length_c   1.000
_cell.angle_alpha   90.00
_cell.angle_beta   90.00
_cell.angle_gamma   90.00
#
_symmetry.space_group_name_H-M   'P 1'
#
loop_
_entity.id
_entity.type
_entity.pdbx_description
1 polymer ?
#
loop_
_entity_poly.entity_id
_entity_poly.type
_entity_poly.pdbx_seq_one_letter_code
_entity_poly.pdbx_strand_id
1 'polypeptide(L)'
;MGPISEMDVRYAAGLFDGEGSIRITYQKLKSFKNHVRYQLYVNVAQCDPRPLLALQREFEGSFHWATRPKKENHRALHSWIICSQQALRFLERVRPYLIVKAEQADLAIEFQKSREGKPSWGAVSPEEYARREHIRREILRLKHVTFDPADFGMVANSENGQNGQPRAKQPREIAVGVCNEQVPPSTEKICSDLYGNIESAAEMIAPGRKAE
;
A
#
# COMPACT_ATOMS: atom_id res chain seq x y z
N MET A 1 12.44 32.21 7.76
CA MET A 1 12.37 30.74 7.73
C MET A 1 13.54 30.29 6.88
N GLY A 2 14.61 29.76 7.48
CA GLY A 2 15.81 29.36 6.74
C GLY A 2 15.50 28.24 5.73
N PRO A 3 16.33 28.05 4.69
CA PRO A 3 16.15 26.96 3.74
C PRO A 3 16.23 25.65 4.51
N ILE A 4 15.08 24.98 4.65
CA ILE A 4 15.01 23.62 5.19
C ILE A 4 15.83 22.74 4.24
N SER A 5 16.84 22.05 4.77
CA SER A 5 17.77 21.23 3.99
C SER A 5 17.02 20.15 3.23
N GLU A 6 17.64 19.68 2.15
CA GLU A 6 17.24 18.44 1.48
C GLU A 6 17.13 17.30 2.51
N MET A 7 16.15 16.42 2.32
CA MET A 7 15.96 15.29 3.24
C MET A 7 17.01 14.22 2.93
N ASP A 8 17.75 13.76 3.95
CA ASP A 8 18.70 12.64 3.78
C ASP A 8 17.94 11.40 3.29
N VAL A 9 18.38 10.83 2.17
CA VAL A 9 17.76 9.65 1.56
C VAL A 9 17.78 8.42 2.49
N ARG A 10 18.76 8.32 3.39
CA ARG A 10 18.83 7.25 4.42
C ARG A 10 17.74 7.44 5.46
N TYR A 11 17.47 8.68 5.85
CA TYR A 11 16.34 8.98 6.73
C TYR A 11 15.01 8.65 6.03
N ALA A 12 14.85 9.03 4.75
CA ALA A 12 13.67 8.68 3.97
C ALA A 12 13.47 7.16 3.86
N ALA A 13 14.54 6.38 3.69
CA ALA A 13 14.51 4.93 3.66
C ALA A 13 14.06 4.33 5.00
N GLY A 14 14.63 4.78 6.13
CA GLY A 14 14.23 4.31 7.46
C GLY A 14 12.78 4.68 7.80
N LEU A 15 12.36 5.90 7.46
CA LEU A 15 10.96 6.34 7.56
C LEU A 15 10.03 5.45 6.74
N PHE A 16 10.44 5.11 5.52
CA PHE A 16 9.67 4.27 4.62
C PHE A 16 9.59 2.81 5.10
N ASP A 17 10.64 2.26 5.68
CA ASP A 17 10.60 0.90 6.24
C ASP A 17 9.61 0.79 7.40
N GLY A 18 9.56 1.81 8.27
CA GLY A 18 8.65 1.87 9.43
C GLY A 18 7.20 2.18 9.06
N GLU A 19 6.95 3.27 8.33
CA GLU A 19 5.59 3.84 8.12
C GLU A 19 5.09 3.66 6.67
N GLY A 20 5.92 3.09 5.80
CA GLY A 20 5.64 2.99 4.38
C GLY A 20 4.93 1.71 3.96
N SER A 21 4.41 1.72 2.74
CA SER A 21 3.89 0.53 2.08
C SER A 21 4.07 0.61 0.56
N ILE A 22 4.43 -0.54 -0.02
CA ILE A 22 4.46 -0.80 -1.45
C ILE A 22 3.22 -1.62 -1.80
N ARG A 23 2.51 -1.25 -2.87
CA ARG A 23 1.40 -2.05 -3.40
C ARG A 23 1.29 -1.91 -4.91
N ILE A 24 0.93 -3.01 -5.58
CA ILE A 24 0.45 -2.97 -6.95
C ILE A 24 -1.07 -3.13 -6.89
N THR A 25 -1.80 -2.08 -7.25
CA THR A 25 -3.27 -2.15 -7.30
C THR A 25 -3.73 -2.86 -8.56
N TYR A 26 -4.88 -3.52 -8.46
CA TYR A 26 -5.58 -4.19 -9.54
C TYR A 26 -6.95 -3.52 -9.69
N GLN A 27 -7.25 -2.95 -10.86
CA GLN A 27 -8.53 -2.30 -11.12
C GLN A 27 -9.15 -2.85 -12.41
N LYS A 28 -10.38 -3.37 -12.32
CA LYS A 28 -11.20 -3.71 -13.50
C LYS A 28 -11.87 -2.42 -13.98
N LEU A 29 -11.62 -2.03 -15.23
CA LEU A 29 -12.30 -0.87 -15.82
C LEU A 29 -13.73 -1.28 -16.20
N LYS A 30 -14.73 -0.60 -15.63
CA LYS A 30 -16.16 -0.85 -15.95
C LYS A 30 -16.47 -0.67 -17.43
N SER A 31 -15.80 0.29 -18.08
CA SER A 31 -16.06 0.68 -19.48
C SER A 31 -15.43 -0.25 -20.52
N PHE A 32 -14.55 -1.17 -20.13
CA PHE A 32 -13.87 -2.09 -21.04
C PHE A 32 -13.98 -3.51 -20.51
N LYS A 33 -14.84 -4.33 -21.13
CA LYS A 33 -14.93 -5.77 -20.81
C LYS A 33 -13.52 -6.37 -20.87
N ASN A 34 -13.09 -6.97 -19.76
CA ASN A 34 -11.81 -7.66 -19.58
C ASN A 34 -10.53 -6.80 -19.54
N HIS A 35 -10.63 -5.47 -19.38
CA HIS A 35 -9.43 -4.64 -19.17
C HIS A 35 -9.09 -4.50 -17.68
N VAL A 36 -7.89 -4.94 -17.32
CA VAL A 36 -7.34 -4.82 -15.97
C VAL A 36 -6.16 -3.86 -15.98
N ARG A 37 -6.23 -2.84 -15.12
CA ARG A 37 -5.13 -1.92 -14.88
C ARG A 37 -4.36 -2.34 -13.63
N TYR A 38 -3.06 -2.56 -13.80
CA TYR A 38 -2.11 -2.67 -12.69
C TYR A 38 -1.36 -1.35 -12.51
N GLN A 39 -1.24 -0.89 -11.27
CA GLN A 39 -0.52 0.36 -10.98
C GLN A 39 0.29 0.24 -9.70
N LEU A 40 1.57 0.61 -9.78
CA LEU A 40 2.45 0.70 -8.62
C LEU A 40 2.07 1.93 -7.79
N TYR A 41 1.93 1.73 -6.49
CA TYR A 41 1.71 2.74 -5.48
C TYR A 41 2.69 2.56 -4.33
N VAL A 42 3.21 3.69 -3.87
CA VAL A 42 3.97 3.82 -2.64
C VAL A 42 3.26 4.85 -1.76
N ASN A 43 3.14 4.54 -0.47
CA ASN A 43 2.55 5.46 0.49
C ASN A 43 3.36 5.49 1.79
N VAL A 44 3.37 6.64 2.47
CA VAL A 44 3.77 6.78 3.87
C VAL A 44 2.61 7.49 4.58
N ALA A 45 2.18 6.98 5.72
CA ALA A 45 1.06 7.57 6.45
C ALA A 45 1.37 7.64 7.94
N GLN A 46 1.19 8.81 8.55
CA GLN A 46 1.44 9.02 9.97
C GLN A 46 0.68 10.25 10.49
N CYS A 47 0.67 10.42 11.81
CA CYS A 47 -0.05 11.53 12.45
C CYS A 47 0.72 12.86 12.40
N ASP A 48 2.05 12.83 12.27
CA ASP A 48 2.85 14.05 12.12
C ASP A 48 3.03 14.37 10.62
N PRO A 49 2.54 15.52 10.13
CA PRO A 49 2.64 15.84 8.71
C PRO A 49 4.05 16.27 8.30
N ARG A 50 4.94 16.65 9.23
CA ARG A 50 6.25 17.25 8.87
C ARG A 50 7.13 16.32 8.04
N PRO A 51 7.31 15.02 8.39
CA PRO A 51 8.08 14.10 7.55
C PRO A 51 7.42 13.85 6.18
N LEU A 52 6.08 13.87 6.11
CA LEU A 52 5.34 13.68 4.87
C LEU A 52 5.48 14.87 3.91
N LEU A 53 5.50 16.09 4.44
CA LEU A 53 5.77 17.30 3.68
C LEU A 53 7.23 17.35 3.19
N ALA A 54 8.17 16.86 4.00
CA ALA A 54 9.57 16.70 3.57
C ALA A 54 9.70 15.68 2.43
N LEU A 55 9.01 14.54 2.52
CA LEU A 55 8.90 13.56 1.42
C LEU A 55 8.31 14.20 0.16
N GLN A 56 7.22 14.96 0.29
CA GLN A 56 6.58 15.63 -0.84
C GLN A 56 7.51 16.62 -1.54
N ARG A 57 8.26 17.40 -0.75
CA ARG A 57 9.19 18.39 -1.30
C ARG A 57 10.36 17.73 -2.03
N GLU A 58 10.89 16.62 -1.50
CA GLU A 58 12.06 15.92 -2.03
C GLU A 58 11.72 15.00 -3.22
N PHE A 59 10.58 14.32 -3.16
CA PHE A 59 10.22 13.24 -4.08
C PHE A 59 8.92 13.50 -4.85
N GLU A 60 8.42 14.73 -4.83
CA GLU A 60 7.14 15.14 -5.43
C GLU A 60 5.95 14.35 -4.85
N GLY A 61 4.87 14.19 -5.61
CA GLY A 61 3.73 13.37 -5.20
C GLY A 61 2.61 14.14 -4.49
N SER A 62 1.62 13.37 -4.06
CA SER A 62 0.40 13.89 -3.46
C SER A 62 0.45 13.73 -1.96
N PHE A 63 0.38 14.87 -1.26
CA PHE A 63 0.12 14.90 0.16
C PHE A 63 -1.38 15.05 0.42
N HIS A 64 -1.91 14.26 1.34
CA HIS A 64 -3.32 14.23 1.71
C HIS A 64 -3.47 14.56 3.19
N TRP A 65 -4.17 15.65 3.46
CA TRP A 65 -4.54 16.04 4.82
C TRP A 65 -5.74 15.23 5.31
N ALA A 66 -5.66 14.69 6.52
CA ALA A 66 -6.84 14.20 7.23
C ALA A 66 -7.39 15.32 8.12
N THR A 67 -8.62 15.74 7.84
CA THR A 67 -9.33 16.75 8.65
C THR A 67 -9.97 16.15 9.90
N ARG A 68 -10.20 14.83 9.91
CA ARG A 68 -10.78 14.09 11.02
C ARG A 68 -10.20 12.67 11.08
N PRO A 69 -10.16 12.04 12.27
CA PRO A 69 -9.79 10.64 12.36
C PRO A 69 -10.86 9.73 11.75
N LYS A 70 -10.46 8.52 11.32
CA LYS A 70 -11.39 7.51 10.82
C LYS A 70 -12.27 6.89 11.91
N LYS A 71 -11.84 7.01 13.17
CA LYS A 71 -12.53 6.49 14.37
C LYS A 71 -12.46 7.55 15.46
N GLU A 72 -13.49 7.63 16.28
CA GLU A 72 -13.69 8.69 17.28
C GLU A 72 -12.50 8.88 18.25
N ASN A 73 -11.82 7.78 18.64
CA ASN A 73 -10.70 7.80 19.59
C ASN A 73 -9.32 7.73 18.92
N HIS A 74 -9.21 8.08 17.64
CA HIS A 74 -7.95 8.02 16.91
C HIS A 74 -7.46 9.43 16.58
N ARG A 75 -6.16 9.57 16.32
CA ARG A 75 -5.60 10.80 15.72
C ARG A 75 -5.86 10.80 14.21
N ALA A 76 -5.93 12.00 13.62
CA ALA A 76 -5.98 12.17 12.18
C ALA A 76 -4.71 11.60 11.54
N LEU A 77 -4.86 10.83 10.45
CA LEU A 77 -3.77 10.15 9.77
C LEU A 77 -3.54 10.81 8.40
N HIS A 78 -2.45 11.55 8.27
CA HIS A 78 -2.04 12.17 7.02
C HIS A 78 -1.31 11.14 6.15
N SER A 79 -1.24 11.37 4.84
CA SER A 79 -0.49 10.49 3.96
C SER A 79 0.21 11.23 2.83
N TRP A 80 1.37 10.71 2.44
CA TRP A 80 2.07 11.05 1.22
C TRP A 80 2.02 9.84 0.28
N ILE A 81 1.67 10.07 -0.98
CA ILE A 81 1.44 9.03 -1.99
C ILE A 81 2.12 9.41 -3.30
N ILE A 82 2.83 8.44 -3.87
CA ILE A 82 3.38 8.50 -5.23
C ILE A 82 2.99 7.23 -5.99
N CYS A 83 2.95 7.32 -7.31
CA CYS A 83 2.57 6.19 -8.16
C CYS A 83 3.39 6.10 -9.45
N SER A 84 3.37 4.92 -10.06
CA SER A 84 4.01 4.64 -11.36
C SER A 84 5.47 5.12 -11.39
N GLN A 85 5.85 6.00 -12.33
CA GLN A 85 7.23 6.47 -12.48
C GLN A 85 7.77 7.24 -11.27
N GLN A 86 6.92 7.98 -10.54
CA GLN A 86 7.37 8.64 -9.30
C GLN A 86 7.74 7.59 -8.24
N ALA A 87 6.93 6.54 -8.11
CA ALA A 87 7.20 5.43 -7.22
C ALA A 87 8.50 4.70 -7.60
N LEU A 88 8.74 4.46 -8.89
CA LEU A 88 10.00 3.87 -9.36
C LEU A 88 11.21 4.72 -8.95
N ARG A 89 11.22 6.03 -9.27
CA ARG A 89 12.33 6.93 -8.94
C ARG A 89 12.61 6.98 -7.43
N PHE A 90 11.57 7.03 -6.62
CA PHE A 90 11.70 6.98 -5.16
C PHE A 90 12.32 5.65 -4.71
N LEU A 91 11.74 4.52 -5.14
CA LEU A 91 12.20 3.19 -4.74
C LEU A 91 13.66 2.96 -5.14
N GLU A 92 14.09 3.36 -6.33
CA GLU A 92 15.50 3.24 -6.75
C GLU A 92 16.46 4.05 -5.85
N ARG A 93 16.04 5.25 -5.41
CA ARG A 93 16.84 6.09 -4.51
C ARG A 93 16.95 5.52 -3.10
N VAL A 94 15.87 4.96 -2.55
CA VAL A 94 15.87 4.43 -1.18
C VAL A 94 16.31 2.97 -1.10
N ARG A 95 16.19 2.19 -2.19
CA ARG A 95 16.44 0.74 -2.20
C ARG A 95 17.78 0.32 -1.58
N PRO A 96 18.92 1.00 -1.83
CA PRO A 96 20.20 0.62 -1.22
C PRO A 96 20.22 0.65 0.32
N TYR A 97 19.25 1.33 0.93
CA TYR A 97 19.17 1.56 2.37
C TYR A 97 17.96 0.90 3.04
N LEU A 98 17.09 0.23 2.26
CA LEU A 98 15.95 -0.50 2.81
C LEU A 98 16.41 -1.83 3.42
N ILE A 99 15.80 -2.19 4.55
CA ILE A 99 15.98 -3.44 5.27
C ILE A 99 14.69 -4.25 5.18
N VAL A 100 13.58 -3.71 5.71
CA VAL A 100 12.32 -4.47 5.87
C VAL A 100 11.61 -4.63 4.52
N LYS A 101 11.66 -3.61 3.66
CA LYS A 101 10.93 -3.61 2.38
C LYS A 101 11.85 -3.79 1.17
N ALA A 102 13.08 -4.26 1.36
CA ALA A 102 14.07 -4.43 0.30
C ALA A 102 13.56 -5.33 -0.85
N GLU A 103 13.13 -6.55 -0.54
CA GLU A 103 12.62 -7.50 -1.55
C GLU A 103 11.34 -7.00 -2.23
N GLN A 104 10.44 -6.36 -1.46
CA GLN A 104 9.22 -5.75 -2.00
C GLN A 104 9.55 -4.63 -2.99
N ALA A 105 10.60 -3.85 -2.71
CA ALA A 105 11.07 -2.77 -3.58
C ALA A 105 11.69 -3.32 -4.87
N ASP A 106 12.49 -4.39 -4.81
CA ASP A 106 13.06 -5.03 -6.01
C ASP A 106 11.97 -5.48 -6.99
N LEU A 107 10.97 -6.20 -6.48
CA LEU A 107 9.81 -6.65 -7.25
C LEU A 107 9.02 -5.48 -7.85
N ALA A 108 8.82 -4.41 -7.08
CA ALA A 108 8.10 -3.22 -7.54
C ALA A 108 8.87 -2.44 -8.62
N ILE A 109 10.20 -2.32 -8.47
CA ILE A 109 11.09 -1.73 -9.47
C ILE A 109 11.03 -2.55 -10.76
N GLU A 110 11.15 -3.88 -10.66
CA GLU A 110 11.05 -4.80 -11.81
C GLU A 110 9.71 -4.67 -12.54
N PHE A 111 8.60 -4.61 -11.80
CA PHE A 111 7.26 -4.41 -12.34
C PHE A 111 7.14 -3.08 -13.10
N GLN A 112 7.68 -1.99 -12.56
CA GLN A 112 7.51 -0.68 -13.17
C GLN A 112 8.45 -0.47 -14.36
N LYS A 113 9.70 -0.97 -14.28
CA LYS A 113 10.66 -0.98 -15.40
C LYS A 113 10.16 -1.75 -16.61
N SER A 114 9.49 -2.88 -16.42
CA SER A 114 8.95 -3.66 -17.55
C SER A 114 7.85 -2.94 -18.35
N ARG A 115 7.39 -1.80 -17.85
CA ARG A 115 6.34 -0.96 -18.44
C ARG A 115 6.90 0.33 -19.07
N GLU A 116 8.19 0.63 -18.89
CA GLU A 116 8.80 1.81 -19.51
C GLU A 116 8.81 1.72 -21.03
N GLY A 117 8.61 2.86 -21.69
CA GLY A 117 8.56 2.94 -23.16
C GLY A 117 7.35 2.26 -23.82
N LYS A 118 6.47 1.59 -23.06
CA LYS A 118 5.27 0.94 -23.59
C LYS A 118 4.08 1.91 -23.54
N PRO A 119 3.28 2.01 -24.63
CA PRO A 119 2.09 2.84 -24.61
C PRO A 119 1.12 2.36 -23.52
N SER A 120 0.48 3.32 -22.84
CA SER A 120 -0.57 3.07 -21.86
C SER A 120 -1.87 2.53 -22.48
N TRP A 121 -1.96 2.53 -23.81
CA TRP A 121 -3.10 2.14 -24.60
C TRP A 121 -2.72 0.88 -25.40
N GLY A 122 -3.43 -0.22 -25.17
CA GLY A 122 -3.20 -1.47 -25.89
C GLY A 122 -3.57 -2.71 -25.09
N ALA A 123 -3.76 -3.82 -25.81
CA ALA A 123 -3.91 -5.12 -25.19
C ALA A 123 -2.58 -5.57 -24.60
N VAL A 124 -2.60 -6.02 -23.35
CA VAL A 124 -1.46 -6.65 -22.69
C VAL A 124 -1.52 -8.15 -22.97
N SER A 125 -0.40 -8.78 -23.31
CA SER A 125 -0.38 -10.22 -23.56
C SER A 125 -0.80 -11.01 -22.31
N PRO A 126 -1.40 -12.19 -22.46
CA PRO A 126 -1.74 -13.05 -21.33
C PRO A 126 -0.52 -13.36 -20.43
N GLU A 127 0.65 -13.54 -21.04
CA GLU A 127 1.92 -13.75 -20.35
C GLU A 127 2.32 -12.56 -19.47
N GLU A 128 2.26 -11.34 -20.00
CA GLU A 128 2.58 -10.13 -19.23
C GLU A 128 1.54 -9.90 -18.12
N TYR A 129 0.28 -10.27 -18.32
CA TYR A 129 -0.72 -10.27 -17.25
C TYR A 129 -0.37 -11.26 -16.13
N ALA A 130 -0.02 -12.49 -16.48
CA ALA A 130 0.39 -13.50 -15.51
C ALA A 130 1.62 -13.05 -14.72
N ARG A 131 2.60 -12.45 -15.39
CA ARG A 131 3.79 -11.86 -14.75
C ARG A 131 3.43 -10.75 -13.77
N ARG A 132 2.59 -9.79 -14.16
CA ARG A 132 2.15 -8.69 -13.28
C ARG A 132 1.41 -9.19 -12.05
N GLU A 133 0.54 -10.18 -12.24
CA GLU A 133 -0.21 -10.79 -11.15
C GLU A 133 0.72 -11.59 -10.21
N HIS A 134 1.69 -12.31 -10.76
CA HIS A 134 2.69 -13.01 -9.97
C HIS A 134 3.47 -12.05 -9.07
N ILE A 135 4.01 -10.96 -9.63
CA ILE A 135 4.74 -9.94 -8.86
C ILE A 135 3.85 -9.33 -7.77
N ARG A 136 2.60 -8.98 -8.10
CA ARG A 136 1.63 -8.45 -7.13
C ARG A 136 1.41 -9.41 -5.97
N ARG A 137 1.23 -10.70 -6.25
CA ARG A 137 1.01 -11.73 -5.23
C ARG A 137 2.23 -11.92 -4.35
N GLU A 138 3.43 -11.87 -4.90
CA GLU A 138 4.64 -11.97 -4.09
C GLU A 138 4.83 -10.78 -3.15
N ILE A 139 4.60 -9.55 -3.63
CA ILE A 139 4.61 -8.38 -2.75
C ILE A 139 3.61 -8.53 -1.59
N LEU A 140 2.44 -9.13 -1.84
CA LEU A 140 1.47 -9.39 -0.77
C LEU A 140 1.94 -10.48 0.20
N ARG A 141 2.53 -11.58 -0.31
CA ARG A 141 3.07 -12.65 0.53
C ARG A 141 4.14 -12.12 1.48
N LEU A 142 5.04 -11.28 0.98
CA LEU A 142 6.11 -10.64 1.75
C LEU A 142 5.61 -9.72 2.89
N LYS A 143 4.32 -9.36 2.95
CA LYS A 143 3.74 -8.58 4.06
C LYS A 143 3.33 -9.43 5.26
N HIS A 144 3.28 -10.75 5.09
CA HIS A 144 2.78 -11.69 6.10
C HIS A 144 3.87 -12.65 6.59
N VAL A 145 5.14 -12.30 6.41
CA VAL A 145 6.27 -13.06 6.93
C VAL A 145 6.23 -13.05 8.47
N THR A 146 6.39 -14.23 9.06
CA THR A 146 6.52 -14.43 10.51
C THR A 146 7.99 -14.62 10.85
N PHE A 147 8.38 -14.17 12.04
CA PHE A 147 9.75 -14.24 12.53
C PHE A 147 9.76 -15.08 13.81
N ASP A 148 10.62 -16.09 13.88
CA ASP A 148 10.87 -16.82 15.12
C ASP A 148 11.97 -16.09 15.91
N PRO A 149 11.77 -15.74 17.20
CA PRO A 149 12.85 -15.21 18.03
C PRO A 149 14.14 -16.03 17.99
N ALA A 150 14.04 -17.36 17.80
CA ALA A 150 15.19 -18.24 17.64
C ALA A 150 16.07 -17.86 16.44
N ASP A 151 15.48 -17.33 15.35
CA ASP A 151 16.21 -16.86 14.16
C ASP A 151 17.18 -15.71 14.49
N PHE A 152 16.93 -15.00 15.59
CA PHE A 152 17.74 -13.88 16.06
C PHE A 152 18.62 -14.22 17.27
N GLY A 153 18.76 -15.52 17.58
CA GLY A 153 19.48 -15.97 18.77
C GLY A 153 18.83 -15.50 20.08
N MET A 154 17.56 -15.12 20.05
CA MET A 154 16.82 -14.72 21.25
C MET A 154 16.19 -15.96 21.88
N VAL A 155 16.68 -16.34 23.05
CA VAL A 155 16.05 -17.37 23.88
C VAL A 155 15.03 -16.69 24.78
N ALA A 156 13.81 -17.22 24.85
CA ALA A 156 12.80 -16.69 25.77
C ALA A 156 13.27 -16.84 27.22
N ASN A 157 13.43 -15.73 27.94
CA ASN A 157 13.85 -15.72 29.36
C ASN A 157 12.77 -16.23 30.34
N SER A 158 11.75 -16.94 29.87
CA SER A 158 10.62 -17.36 30.71
C SER A 158 10.88 -18.68 31.43
N GLU A 159 11.84 -18.66 32.37
CA GLU A 159 11.92 -19.62 33.49
C GLU A 159 11.61 -18.95 34.84
N ASN A 160 10.79 -17.88 34.86
CA ASN A 160 10.19 -17.40 36.11
C ASN A 160 8.79 -17.97 36.28
N GLY A 161 8.71 -19.13 36.94
CA GLY A 161 7.50 -19.81 37.39
C GLY A 161 6.77 -19.07 38.53
N GLN A 162 6.35 -17.82 38.30
CA GLN A 162 5.40 -17.13 39.18
C GLN A 162 4.31 -16.43 38.36
N ASN A 163 3.16 -17.11 38.26
CA ASN A 163 1.79 -16.58 38.20
C ASN A 163 1.56 -15.20 37.55
N GLY A 164 2.12 -14.96 36.36
CA GLY A 164 1.54 -14.01 35.42
C GLY A 164 0.42 -14.71 34.67
N GLN A 165 -0.85 -14.45 35.02
CA GLN A 165 -1.96 -14.88 34.17
C GLN A 165 -1.70 -14.38 32.74
N PRO A 166 -1.57 -15.26 31.74
CA PRO A 166 -1.49 -14.80 30.36
C PRO A 166 -2.79 -14.03 30.07
N ARG A 167 -2.69 -12.80 29.56
CA ARG A 167 -3.85 -12.10 29.01
C ARG A 167 -4.22 -12.80 27.71
N ALA A 168 -4.87 -13.95 27.83
CA ALA A 168 -5.43 -14.68 26.72
C ALA A 168 -6.38 -13.73 25.99
N LYS A 169 -6.03 -13.34 24.75
CA LYS A 169 -7.07 -12.97 23.81
C LYS A 169 -7.87 -14.25 23.61
N GLN A 170 -9.12 -14.26 24.05
CA GLN A 170 -10.02 -15.38 23.83
C GLN A 170 -9.91 -15.80 22.36
N PRO A 171 -9.66 -17.09 22.07
CA PRO A 171 -9.67 -17.57 20.71
C PRO A 171 -11.08 -17.33 20.17
N ARG A 172 -11.19 -16.55 19.10
CA ARG A 172 -12.41 -16.59 18.30
C ARG A 172 -12.41 -17.96 17.64
N GLU A 173 -13.43 -18.76 17.92
CA GLU A 173 -13.67 -20.01 17.19
C GLU A 173 -13.69 -19.69 15.69
N ILE A 174 -12.68 -20.18 14.98
CA ILE A 174 -12.75 -20.30 13.54
C ILE A 174 -13.55 -21.58 13.32
N ALA A 175 -14.85 -21.44 13.03
CA ALA A 175 -15.64 -22.56 12.55
C ALA A 175 -14.92 -23.13 11.32
N VAL A 176 -14.51 -24.40 11.41
CA VAL A 176 -13.94 -25.14 10.29
C VAL A 176 -15.07 -25.35 9.30
N GLY A 177 -15.16 -24.44 8.33
CA GLY A 177 -16.06 -24.59 7.19
C GLY A 177 -15.58 -25.74 6.35
N VAL A 178 -16.34 -26.83 6.37
CA VAL A 178 -16.24 -27.98 5.46
C VAL A 178 -16.04 -27.49 4.03
N CYS A 179 -14.97 -27.95 3.38
CA CYS A 179 -14.78 -27.80 1.95
C CYS A 179 -15.93 -28.52 1.24
N ASN A 180 -16.93 -27.77 0.78
CA ASN A 180 -17.84 -28.27 -0.24
C ASN A 180 -17.24 -27.93 -1.60
N GLU A 181 -16.74 -28.96 -2.29
CA GLU A 181 -16.53 -28.95 -3.74
C GLU A 181 -17.88 -28.72 -4.43
N GLN A 182 -18.26 -27.46 -4.60
CA GLN A 182 -19.35 -27.08 -5.48
C GLN A 182 -18.89 -25.87 -6.28
N VAL A 183 -18.78 -26.12 -7.59
CA VAL A 183 -18.52 -25.16 -8.67
C VAL A 183 -19.25 -23.83 -8.39
N PRO A 184 -18.58 -22.67 -8.43
CA PRO A 184 -19.24 -21.41 -8.11
C PRO A 184 -20.30 -21.09 -9.17
N PRO A 185 -21.55 -20.78 -8.77
CA PRO A 185 -22.52 -20.20 -9.66
C PRO A 185 -22.14 -18.77 -10.03
N SER A 186 -22.65 -18.36 -11.19
CA SER A 186 -22.45 -17.10 -11.90
C SER A 186 -22.44 -15.83 -11.03
N THR A 187 -21.48 -14.95 -11.37
CA THR A 187 -21.55 -13.47 -11.32
C THR A 187 -22.65 -12.83 -10.47
N GLU A 188 -22.28 -12.32 -9.29
CA GLU A 188 -22.54 -10.97 -8.77
C GLU A 188 -22.28 -10.94 -7.25
N LYS A 189 -21.77 -9.80 -6.74
CA LYS A 189 -21.59 -9.46 -5.30
C LYS A 189 -20.41 -10.04 -4.51
N ILE A 190 -19.16 -9.72 -4.89
CA ILE A 190 -18.06 -9.59 -3.90
C ILE A 190 -17.15 -8.42 -4.29
N CYS A 191 -17.52 -7.18 -3.96
CA CYS A 191 -16.61 -6.01 -3.89
C CYS A 191 -17.34 -4.78 -3.33
N SER A 192 -17.61 -4.75 -2.02
CA SER A 192 -18.03 -3.51 -1.33
C SER A 192 -17.26 -3.22 -0.04
N ASP A 193 -16.57 -4.19 0.57
CA ASP A 193 -16.25 -4.07 2.01
C ASP A 193 -14.82 -3.64 2.34
N LEU A 194 -14.02 -3.20 1.35
CA LEU A 194 -12.63 -2.75 1.60
C LEU A 194 -12.38 -1.25 1.40
N TYR A 195 -13.36 -0.46 0.98
CA TYR A 195 -13.23 1.00 0.88
C TYR A 195 -14.55 1.67 1.25
N GLY A 196 -14.65 2.12 2.50
CA GLY A 196 -15.79 2.88 3.00
C GLY A 196 -16.10 4.09 2.10
N ASN A 197 -17.39 4.21 1.82
CA ASN A 197 -18.10 5.24 1.08
C ASN A 197 -17.45 6.63 1.16
N ILE A 198 -17.08 7.16 0.00
CA ILE A 198 -16.90 8.59 -0.24
C ILE A 198 -18.11 9.01 -1.09
N GLU A 199 -19.24 9.24 -0.44
CA GLU A 199 -20.34 9.99 -1.02
C GLU A 199 -20.60 11.22 -0.15
N SER A 200 -21.02 12.31 -0.82
CA SER A 200 -21.40 13.63 -0.31
C SER A 200 -20.29 14.67 -0.18
N ALA A 201 -20.04 15.37 -1.29
CA ALA A 201 -19.89 16.85 -1.36
C ALA A 201 -19.81 17.26 -2.84
N ALA A 202 -20.94 17.21 -3.54
CA ALA A 202 -21.11 17.85 -4.84
C ALA A 202 -22.37 18.70 -4.79
N GLU A 203 -22.26 19.86 -4.19
CA GLU A 203 -23.24 20.93 -4.36
C GLU A 203 -22.50 22.27 -4.29
N MET A 204 -22.86 23.17 -5.21
CA MET A 204 -22.51 24.59 -5.29
C MET A 204 -21.16 24.94 -5.96
N ILE A 205 -21.20 25.16 -7.28
CA ILE A 205 -21.07 26.48 -7.95
C ILE A 205 -20.83 26.23 -9.45
N ALA A 206 -21.85 26.53 -10.26
CA ALA A 206 -21.70 26.79 -11.69
C ALA A 206 -21.59 28.31 -11.90
N PRO A 207 -20.80 28.77 -12.88
CA PRO A 207 -21.28 29.84 -13.73
C PRO A 207 -21.27 29.42 -15.19
N GLY A 208 -22.37 29.75 -15.86
CA GLY A 208 -22.63 29.44 -17.25
C GLY A 208 -21.64 30.10 -18.21
N ARG A 209 -21.39 29.41 -19.33
CA ARG A 209 -20.79 29.98 -20.52
C ARG A 209 -21.91 30.09 -21.55
N LYS A 210 -22.37 31.32 -21.82
CA LYS A 210 -23.18 31.63 -22.99
C LYS A 210 -22.31 31.50 -24.23
N ALA A 211 -22.87 30.91 -25.27
CA ALA A 211 -22.35 30.95 -26.62
C ALA A 211 -22.71 32.30 -27.24
N GLU A 212 -21.73 32.92 -27.88
CA GLU A 212 -21.86 33.72 -29.11
C GLU A 212 -20.89 33.12 -30.12
#